data_AF-A0A836CCB5-F1
#
_entry.id   AF-A0A836CCB5-F1
#
_cell.length_a   1.000
_cell.length_b   1.000
_cell.length_c   1.000
_cell.angle_alpha   90.00
_cell.angle_beta   90.00
_cell.angle_gamma   90.00
#
_symmetry.space_group_name_H-M   'P 1'
#
loop_
_entity.id
_entity.type
_entity.pdbx_description
1 polymer ?
#
loop_
_entity_poly.entity_id
_entity_poly.type
_entity_poly.pdbx_seq_one_letter_code
_entity_poly.pdbx_strand_id
1 'polypeptide(L)'
;MMKVVALLLCLVAAAQAFVAAPAARLSVVSASSRLANARSGVARVQKSQLRMAEASGYWEGEWVCADCGYIYDRDDCGGLYFEQQKKGFVCPQCRGPRRRFAKKVGDKVGITQDGGDAGILLFSFLGFAATVAFGFWFSQQ
;
A
#
# COMPACT_ATOMS: atom_id res chain seq x y z
N MET A 1 -22.55 -21.85 33.92
CA MET A 1 -21.48 -22.39 33.05
C MET A 1 -21.94 -22.66 31.61
N MET A 2 -23.00 -23.44 31.36
CA MET A 2 -23.46 -23.75 29.97
C MET A 2 -23.89 -22.54 29.14
N LYS A 3 -24.48 -21.50 29.76
CA LYS A 3 -24.96 -20.29 29.05
C LYS A 3 -23.83 -19.37 28.56
N VAL A 4 -22.69 -19.35 29.27
CA VAL A 4 -21.52 -18.52 28.93
C VAL A 4 -20.70 -19.18 27.82
N VAL A 5 -20.58 -20.50 27.84
CA VAL A 5 -19.97 -21.28 26.75
C VAL A 5 -20.78 -21.14 25.46
N ALA A 6 -22.12 -21.14 25.54
CA ALA A 6 -22.98 -20.91 24.39
C ALA A 6 -22.82 -19.50 23.78
N LEU A 7 -22.67 -18.46 24.62
CA LEU A 7 -22.45 -17.08 24.17
C LEU A 7 -21.10 -16.89 23.47
N LEU A 8 -20.04 -17.51 24.00
CA LEU A 8 -18.70 -17.50 23.39
C LEU A 8 -18.65 -18.28 22.07
N LEU A 9 -19.35 -19.43 21.99
CA LEU A 9 -19.49 -20.19 20.74
C LEU A 9 -20.25 -19.41 19.65
N CYS A 10 -21.31 -18.68 20.02
CA CYS A 10 -22.04 -17.83 19.07
C CYS A 10 -21.18 -16.68 18.52
N LEU A 11 -20.33 -16.06 19.34
CA LEU A 11 -19.43 -14.99 18.90
C LEU A 11 -18.34 -15.50 17.94
N VAL A 12 -17.80 -16.69 18.18
CA VAL A 12 -16.81 -17.31 17.29
C VAL A 12 -17.45 -17.78 15.97
N ALA A 13 -18.69 -18.25 15.99
CA ALA A 13 -19.42 -18.63 14.78
C ALA A 13 -19.73 -17.43 13.87
N ALA A 14 -20.04 -16.26 14.44
CA ALA A 14 -20.27 -15.03 13.66
C ALA A 14 -19.01 -14.52 12.93
N ALA A 15 -17.82 -14.81 13.45
CA ALA A 15 -16.55 -14.39 12.84
C ALA A 15 -16.18 -15.21 11.59
N GLN A 16 -16.66 -16.46 11.47
CA GLN A 16 -16.33 -17.32 10.32
C GLN A 16 -17.17 -17.04 9.07
N ALA A 17 -18.26 -16.28 9.21
CA ALA A 17 -19.15 -15.93 8.10
C ALA A 17 -18.56 -14.86 7.15
N PHE A 18 -17.46 -14.19 7.50
CA PHE A 18 -16.86 -13.13 6.68
C PHE A 18 -15.69 -13.58 5.79
N VAL A 19 -15.25 -14.85 5.86
CA VAL A 19 -14.05 -15.34 5.13
C VAL A 19 -14.41 -16.19 3.89
N ALA A 20 -15.70 -16.43 3.62
CA ALA A 20 -16.15 -17.21 2.47
C ALA A 20 -16.67 -16.32 1.33
N ALA A 21 -15.76 -15.70 0.57
CA ALA A 21 -16.05 -15.21 -0.79
C ALA A 21 -15.32 -16.12 -1.81
N PRO A 22 -16.03 -16.64 -2.83
CA PRO A 22 -15.56 -17.73 -3.67
C PRO A 22 -14.55 -17.26 -4.72
N ALA A 23 -13.54 -18.10 -4.93
CA ALA A 23 -12.59 -18.01 -6.04
C ALA A 23 -13.33 -18.05 -7.39
N ALA A 24 -13.46 -16.90 -8.03
CA ALA A 24 -13.87 -16.82 -9.43
C ALA A 24 -12.74 -17.38 -10.30
N ARG A 25 -12.95 -18.58 -10.82
CA ARG A 25 -12.16 -19.21 -11.88
C ARG A 25 -12.27 -18.34 -13.13
N LEU A 26 -11.17 -17.68 -13.52
CA LEU A 26 -11.05 -17.10 -14.86
C LEU A 26 -10.29 -18.06 -15.76
N SER A 27 -10.99 -18.43 -16.82
CA SER A 27 -10.60 -19.34 -17.89
C SER A 27 -9.34 -18.88 -18.59
N VAL A 28 -8.36 -19.77 -18.71
CA VAL A 28 -7.18 -19.60 -19.57
C VAL A 28 -7.65 -19.61 -21.02
N VAL A 29 -7.76 -18.43 -21.63
CA VAL A 29 -7.86 -18.29 -23.08
C VAL A 29 -6.44 -18.37 -23.63
N SER A 30 -6.11 -19.53 -24.21
CA SER A 30 -4.94 -19.70 -25.06
C SER A 30 -5.16 -18.91 -26.35
N ALA A 31 -4.46 -17.78 -26.50
CA ALA A 31 -4.39 -17.03 -27.75
C ALA A 31 -2.95 -17.03 -28.27
N SER A 32 -2.74 -17.93 -29.22
CA SER A 32 -1.81 -17.96 -30.34
C SER A 32 -0.63 -16.97 -30.33
N SER A 33 0.55 -17.58 -30.37
CA SER A 33 1.87 -17.09 -30.73
C SER A 33 1.93 -16.31 -32.06
N ARG A 34 1.64 -15.00 -32.05
CA ARG A 34 2.12 -14.05 -33.08
C ARG A 34 2.32 -12.66 -32.49
N LEU A 35 3.48 -12.41 -31.87
CA LEU A 35 4.22 -11.13 -31.91
C LEU A 35 5.59 -11.30 -31.22
N ALA A 36 6.40 -12.20 -31.77
CA ALA A 36 7.77 -12.45 -31.32
C ALA A 36 8.76 -11.43 -31.89
N ASN A 37 8.51 -10.11 -31.78
CA ASN A 37 9.51 -9.11 -32.20
C ASN A 37 9.42 -7.71 -31.57
N ALA A 38 9.03 -7.59 -30.30
CA ALA A 38 9.03 -6.29 -29.59
C ALA A 38 9.77 -6.31 -28.23
N ARG A 39 10.48 -7.38 -27.88
CA ARG A 39 11.13 -7.53 -26.56
C ARG A 39 12.55 -6.98 -26.45
N SER A 40 13.18 -6.58 -27.54
CA SER A 40 14.60 -6.17 -27.53
C SER A 40 14.81 -4.66 -27.29
N GLY A 41 13.76 -3.84 -27.40
CA GLY A 41 13.84 -2.38 -27.20
C GLY A 41 13.66 -1.95 -25.74
N VAL A 42 12.66 -2.49 -25.06
CA VAL A 42 12.27 -2.05 -23.70
C VAL A 42 13.34 -2.37 -22.65
N ALA A 43 13.96 -3.54 -22.71
CA ALA A 43 15.03 -3.93 -21.77
C ALA A 43 16.32 -3.10 -21.93
N ARG A 44 16.60 -2.62 -23.15
CA ARG A 44 17.80 -1.80 -23.44
C ARG A 44 17.61 -0.36 -22.98
N VAL A 45 16.40 0.18 -23.13
CA VAL A 45 16.00 1.51 -22.59
C VAL A 45 16.02 1.52 -21.06
N GLN A 46 15.50 0.47 -20.43
CA GLN A 46 15.48 0.36 -18.97
C GLN A 46 16.89 0.27 -18.36
N LYS A 47 17.80 -0.46 -19.00
CA LYS A 47 19.20 -0.55 -18.57
C LYS A 47 19.97 0.76 -18.78
N SER A 48 19.65 1.56 -19.81
CA SER A 48 20.28 2.88 -20.01
C SER A 48 19.78 3.93 -19.03
N GLN A 49 18.51 3.89 -18.63
CA GLN A 49 17.94 4.79 -17.61
C GLN A 49 18.60 4.56 -16.24
N LEU A 50 18.77 3.29 -15.84
CA LEU A 50 19.49 2.91 -14.61
C LEU A 50 20.97 3.32 -14.61
N ARG A 51 21.64 3.32 -15.78
CA ARG A 51 23.06 3.70 -15.89
C ARG A 51 23.32 5.21 -15.93
N MET A 52 22.32 6.02 -16.29
CA MET A 52 22.41 7.48 -16.25
C MET A 52 22.12 8.03 -14.84
N ALA A 53 21.51 7.20 -13.98
CA ALA A 53 21.01 7.64 -12.69
C ALA A 53 21.98 7.42 -11.51
N GLU A 54 22.85 6.40 -11.58
CA GLU A 54 23.98 6.21 -10.63
C GLU A 54 24.95 7.42 -10.60
N ALA A 55 24.93 8.26 -11.63
CA ALA A 55 25.75 9.47 -11.71
C ALA A 55 25.13 10.72 -11.06
N SER A 56 23.87 10.69 -10.61
CA SER A 56 23.11 11.94 -10.37
C SER A 56 22.57 12.17 -8.95
N GLY A 57 22.50 11.16 -8.08
CA GLY A 57 22.04 11.34 -6.69
C GLY A 57 20.57 11.74 -6.53
N TYR A 58 19.76 11.61 -7.59
CA TYR A 58 18.32 11.89 -7.59
C TYR A 58 17.49 10.61 -7.54
N TRP A 59 16.26 10.71 -7.04
CA TRP A 59 15.31 9.60 -7.05
C TRP A 59 14.83 9.23 -8.46
N GLU A 60 14.99 7.96 -8.83
CA GLU A 60 14.66 7.40 -10.15
C GLU A 60 13.21 6.94 -10.31
N GLY A 61 12.53 6.67 -9.19
CA GLY A 61 11.15 6.18 -9.22
C GLY A 61 10.13 7.29 -9.47
N GLU A 62 8.88 6.88 -9.65
CA GLU A 62 7.76 7.80 -9.76
C GLU A 62 7.50 8.52 -8.43
N TRP A 63 7.13 9.79 -8.50
CA TRP A 63 6.61 10.55 -7.37
C TRP A 63 5.10 10.63 -7.48
N VAL A 64 4.38 10.25 -6.43
CA VAL A 64 2.91 10.19 -6.45
C VAL A 64 2.35 11.07 -5.35
N CYS A 65 1.36 11.90 -5.69
CA CYS A 65 0.65 12.71 -4.72
C CYS A 65 -0.21 11.84 -3.80
N ALA A 66 -0.01 11.94 -2.48
CA ALA A 66 -0.77 11.17 -1.49
C ALA A 66 -2.25 11.59 -1.39
N ASP A 67 -2.62 12.78 -1.86
CA ASP A 67 -4.00 13.28 -1.76
C ASP A 67 -4.91 12.83 -2.90
N CYS A 68 -4.37 12.76 -4.12
CA CYS A 68 -5.17 12.52 -5.32
C CYS A 68 -4.60 11.45 -6.26
N GLY A 69 -3.43 10.89 -5.95
CA GLY A 69 -2.80 9.88 -6.79
C GLY A 69 -2.15 10.40 -8.07
N TYR A 70 -2.05 11.73 -8.27
CA TYR A 70 -1.36 12.30 -9.42
C TYR A 70 0.11 11.84 -9.47
N ILE A 71 0.52 11.28 -10.60
CA ILE A 71 1.90 10.85 -10.87
C ILE A 71 2.65 12.05 -11.47
N TYR A 72 3.81 12.36 -10.91
CA TYR A 72 4.64 13.45 -11.38
C TYR A 72 5.36 13.06 -12.68
N ASP A 73 4.96 13.71 -13.76
CA ASP A 73 5.67 13.68 -15.03
C ASP A 73 6.61 14.88 -15.18
N ARG A 74 7.84 14.60 -15.62
CA ARG A 74 8.87 15.62 -15.80
C ARG A 74 8.49 16.60 -16.90
N ASP A 75 7.88 16.10 -17.98
CA ASP A 75 7.54 16.90 -19.15
C ASP A 75 6.50 17.98 -18.82
N ASP A 76 5.52 17.65 -17.98
CA ASP A 76 4.48 18.59 -17.55
C ASP A 76 4.98 19.64 -16.55
N CYS A 77 6.09 19.35 -15.86
CA CYS A 77 6.59 20.15 -14.74
C CYS A 77 7.91 20.88 -15.04
N GLY A 78 8.28 21.03 -16.32
CA GLY A 78 9.42 21.81 -16.76
C GLY A 78 10.74 21.02 -16.90
N GLY A 79 10.66 19.70 -17.09
CA GLY A 79 11.78 18.79 -17.33
C GLY A 79 12.66 18.48 -16.11
N LEU A 80 12.39 19.16 -14.99
CA LEU A 80 13.18 19.09 -13.76
C LEU A 80 12.86 17.84 -12.94
N TYR A 81 13.88 17.33 -12.24
CA TYR A 81 13.67 16.32 -11.20
C TYR A 81 12.86 16.92 -10.06
N PHE A 82 12.00 16.09 -9.44
CA PHE A 82 11.11 16.52 -8.37
C PHE A 82 11.84 17.22 -7.20
N GLU A 83 13.07 16.77 -6.91
CA GLU A 83 13.91 17.31 -5.84
C GLU A 83 14.46 18.73 -6.17
N GLN A 84 14.62 19.05 -7.45
CA GLN A 84 15.08 20.36 -7.93
C GLN A 84 13.91 21.36 -8.12
N GLN A 85 12.66 20.89 -8.06
CA GLN A 85 11.51 21.75 -8.24
C GLN A 85 11.49 22.87 -7.18
N LYS A 86 10.90 24.03 -7.50
CA LYS A 86 10.81 25.16 -6.55
C LYS A 86 10.03 24.78 -5.28
N LYS A 87 10.36 25.43 -4.16
CA LYS A 87 9.72 25.22 -2.82
C LYS A 87 8.22 25.59 -2.75
N GLY A 88 7.60 25.94 -3.89
CA GLY A 88 6.17 26.24 -4.03
C GLY A 88 5.47 25.38 -5.09
N PHE A 89 6.02 24.22 -5.45
CA PHE A 89 5.33 23.30 -6.35
C PHE A 89 4.03 22.82 -5.72
N VAL A 90 2.98 22.87 -6.53
CA VAL A 90 1.62 22.52 -6.18
C VAL A 90 1.14 21.46 -7.15
N CYS A 91 0.48 20.42 -6.64
CA CYS A 91 -0.10 19.39 -7.48
C CYS A 91 -1.15 20.01 -8.44
N PRO A 92 -1.09 19.75 -9.75
CA PRO A 92 -2.02 20.34 -10.71
C PRO A 92 -3.47 19.87 -10.53
N GLN A 93 -3.69 18.68 -9.96
CA GLN A 93 -5.03 18.10 -9.79
C GLN A 93 -5.69 18.55 -8.48
N CYS A 94 -5.02 18.42 -7.33
CA CYS A 94 -5.62 18.68 -6.02
C CYS A 94 -5.16 19.96 -5.33
N ARG A 95 -4.22 20.70 -5.94
CA ARG A 95 -3.53 21.84 -5.32
C ARG A 95 -2.81 21.51 -4.01
N GLY A 96 -2.49 20.24 -3.79
CA GLY A 96 -1.71 19.79 -2.64
C GLY A 96 -0.26 20.31 -2.67
N PRO A 97 0.32 20.66 -1.52
CA PRO A 97 1.71 21.13 -1.45
C PRO A 97 2.71 20.01 -1.75
N ARG A 98 3.90 20.36 -2.27
CA ARG A 98 4.98 19.43 -2.61
C ARG A 98 5.31 18.37 -1.54
N ARG A 99 5.17 18.71 -0.26
CA ARG A 99 5.44 17.79 0.87
C ARG A 99 4.57 16.53 0.91
N ARG A 100 3.44 16.50 0.18
CA ARG A 100 2.52 15.35 0.15
C ARG A 100 2.82 14.35 -0.97
N PHE A 101 3.90 14.54 -1.71
CA PHE A 101 4.33 13.55 -2.69
C PHE A 101 5.17 12.47 -2.01
N ALA A 102 4.80 11.21 -2.25
CA ALA A 102 5.50 10.04 -1.77
C ALA A 102 6.32 9.42 -2.91
N LYS A 103 7.45 8.81 -2.53
CA LYS A 103 8.27 8.00 -3.43
C LYS A 103 7.55 6.67 -3.69
N LYS A 104 7.35 6.31 -4.96
CA LYS A 104 6.78 5.03 -5.37
C LYS A 104 7.91 4.12 -5.87
N VAL A 105 7.94 2.89 -5.35
CA VAL A 105 8.86 1.83 -5.79
C VAL A 105 8.01 0.65 -6.28
N GLY A 106 7.95 0.46 -7.60
CA GLY A 106 7.07 -0.54 -8.21
C GLY A 106 5.60 -0.29 -7.87
N ASP A 107 4.87 -1.34 -7.48
CA ASP A 107 3.43 -1.26 -7.14
C ASP A 107 3.16 -0.69 -5.74
N LYS A 108 4.21 -0.43 -4.94
CA LYS A 108 4.07 0.11 -3.59
C LYS A 108 4.42 1.60 -3.60
N VAL A 109 3.38 2.42 -3.44
CA VAL A 109 3.54 3.82 -3.00
C VAL A 109 3.86 3.77 -1.52
N GLY A 110 4.79 4.60 -1.04
CA GLY A 110 5.04 4.78 0.39
C GLY A 110 3.84 5.40 1.11
N ILE A 111 2.75 4.64 1.26
CA ILE A 111 1.57 4.97 2.07
C ILE A 111 1.82 4.71 3.57
N THR A 112 3.03 4.30 3.96
CA THR A 112 3.35 3.98 5.35
C THR A 112 4.07 5.14 6.04
N GLN A 113 3.45 6.32 6.07
CA GLN A 113 3.58 7.15 7.28
C GLN A 113 2.52 6.78 8.33
N ASP A 114 1.58 5.87 7.99
CA ASP A 114 0.67 5.19 8.94
C ASP A 114 1.19 3.81 9.38
N GLY A 115 2.44 3.46 9.03
CA GLY A 115 3.11 2.25 9.51
C GLY A 115 3.37 2.21 11.02
N GLY A 116 2.98 3.27 11.76
CA GLY A 116 3.09 3.37 13.21
C GLY A 116 1.87 2.86 13.98
N ASP A 117 0.73 2.66 13.32
CA ASP A 117 -0.53 2.30 14.02
C ASP A 117 -0.58 0.85 14.50
N ALA A 118 0.38 0.01 14.08
CA ALA A 118 0.54 -1.33 14.65
C ALA A 118 0.76 -1.29 16.17
N GLY A 119 1.44 -0.25 16.68
CA GLY A 119 1.67 -0.06 18.11
C GLY A 119 0.38 0.23 18.87
N ILE A 120 -0.43 1.19 18.39
CA ILE A 120 -1.69 1.57 19.06
C ILE A 120 -2.68 0.40 19.06
N LEU A 121 -2.73 -0.36 17.96
CA LEU A 121 -3.59 -1.54 17.85
C LEU A 121 -3.14 -2.63 18.83
N LEU A 122 -1.83 -2.92 18.91
CA LEU A 122 -1.30 -3.92 19.83
C LEU A 122 -1.63 -3.60 21.29
N PHE A 123 -1.40 -2.35 21.73
CA PHE A 123 -1.70 -1.94 23.11
C PHE A 123 -3.20 -1.97 23.40
N SER A 124 -4.03 -1.62 22.42
CA SER A 124 -5.49 -1.66 22.56
C SER A 124 -6.02 -3.09 22.73
N PHE A 125 -5.54 -4.04 21.91
CA PHE A 125 -5.90 -5.45 22.04
C PHE A 125 -5.38 -6.06 23.35
N LEU A 126 -4.15 -5.72 23.76
CA LEU A 126 -3.56 -6.21 24.99
C LEU A 126 -4.35 -5.73 26.21
N GLY A 127 -4.72 -4.43 26.25
CA GLY A 127 -5.52 -3.86 27.32
C GLY A 127 -6.91 -4.51 27.42
N PHE A 128 -7.59 -4.69 26.28
CA PHE A 128 -8.88 -5.37 26.23
C PHE A 128 -8.78 -6.82 26.74
N ALA A 129 -7.78 -7.57 26.29
CA ALA A 129 -7.56 -8.95 26.73
C ALA A 129 -7.30 -9.03 28.25
N ALA A 130 -6.51 -8.09 28.80
CA ALA A 130 -6.24 -8.03 30.23
C ALA A 130 -7.51 -7.76 31.05
N THR A 131 -8.38 -6.84 30.61
CA THR A 131 -9.66 -6.55 31.28
C THR A 131 -10.59 -7.77 31.29
N VAL A 132 -10.69 -8.48 30.15
CA VAL A 132 -11.50 -9.71 30.06
C VAL A 132 -10.95 -10.81 30.96
N ALA A 133 -9.63 -11.01 30.96
CA ALA A 133 -8.98 -12.01 31.81
C ALA A 133 -9.19 -11.72 33.30
N PHE A 134 -9.09 -10.46 33.70
CA PHE A 134 -9.34 -10.03 35.08
C PHE A 134 -10.79 -10.29 35.51
N GLY A 135 -11.77 -9.97 34.66
CA GLY A 135 -13.18 -10.26 34.93
C GLY A 135 -13.48 -11.75 35.07
N PHE A 136 -12.85 -12.59 34.24
CA PHE A 136 -13.01 -14.04 34.33
C PHE A 136 -12.43 -14.61 35.63
N TRP A 137 -11.27 -14.12 36.08
CA TRP A 137 -10.65 -14.54 37.33
C TRP A 137 -11.53 -14.23 38.55
N PHE A 138 -12.12 -13.03 38.61
CA PHE A 138 -13.06 -12.67 39.68
C PHE A 138 -14.37 -13.46 39.65
N SER A 139 -14.81 -13.92 38.48
CA SER A 139 -16.05 -14.70 38.34
C SER A 139 -15.91 -16.15 38.82
N GLN A 140 -14.69 -16.61 39.13
CA GLN A 140 -14.40 -17.98 39.59
C GLN A 140 -14.26 -18.10 41.11
N GLN A 141 -14.29 -16.98 41.84
CA GLN A 141 -14.41 -16.95 43.30
C GLN A 141 -15.87 -16.92 43.72
#